data_AF-A0A7Y4AR21-F1
#
_entry.id   AF-A0A7Y4AR21-F1
#
_cell.length_a   1.000
_cell.length_b   1.000
_cell.length_c   1.000
_cell.angle_alpha   90.00
_cell.angle_beta   90.00
_cell.angle_gamma   90.00
#
_symmetry.space_group_name_H-M   'P 1'
#
loop_
_entity.id
_entity.type
_entity.pdbx_description
1 polymer ?
#
loop_
_entity_poly.entity_id
_entity_poly.type
_entity_poly.pdbx_seq_one_letter_code
_entity_poly.pdbx_strand_id
1 'polypeptide(L)'
;MISVSLRAGNIEALEWSVDILCRWRQSFDIDDYPYRAPSWHSSALNLYYLNQPLDSPQWHAALNGLEFNQGDVNIVCFSNVIKDLRLIVICELIRASNKENVVKIKTLVDSLVKDSGGSNVPDPLRTASDIIGAYIRQLDWGKYSDNAYGNWLGECRRLFNDSDNEKKVSGRVYTSRGRSNVQSQSEFFVQTAIYFSRKEWVLTPELQSTICSELFSYKNRESILYELNGWISIAEGYTKTLIAEEDSTHISILYSNEDARDLIENFIRSMKQAISEIKEFQKESLRLAQIDLSVVEGFSQEASRYFLDEDKKDFYPLSLFKIELFDCLEPGYQREYTFTNVDKYKFTTEIRSGSEGSNKEFYANFLPDRIKLEIFRSIFDFNYLYHLQCYSAEKAIEYIVEYIPSVENPILFVSSSSVLNLLNRATYQKELLIGFDISYGRRKEKNYICTLEGCDIYRAQYKDVKDCFLISRDVLDTIAVQKTNDNGVVSVEYGLEHKDHLFGSIKYTYSMDVRLSAEPGLSRSMRFTVHDNLRSM
;
A
#
# COMPACT_ATOMS: atom_id res chain seq x y z
N MET A 1 -28.26 14.24 -25.53
CA MET A 1 -28.56 15.54 -26.17
C MET A 1 -27.51 16.58 -25.85
N ILE A 2 -27.25 16.89 -24.58
CA ILE A 2 -26.24 17.89 -24.15
C ILE A 2 -24.88 17.72 -24.87
N SER A 3 -24.28 16.51 -24.82
CA SER A 3 -23.02 16.24 -25.54
C SER A 3 -23.09 16.53 -27.06
N VAL A 4 -24.21 16.22 -27.71
CA VAL A 4 -24.41 16.45 -29.15
C VAL A 4 -24.55 17.95 -29.45
N SER A 5 -25.34 18.68 -28.65
CA SER A 5 -25.52 20.12 -28.79
C SER A 5 -24.22 20.88 -28.56
N LEU A 6 -23.46 20.50 -27.52
CA LEU A 6 -22.15 21.06 -27.21
C LEU A 6 -21.16 20.83 -28.36
N ARG A 7 -21.15 19.61 -28.93
CA ARG A 7 -20.32 19.25 -30.09
C ARG A 7 -20.68 20.05 -31.34
N ALA A 8 -21.96 20.24 -31.60
CA ALA A 8 -22.42 21.00 -32.77
C ALA A 8 -22.20 22.51 -32.63
N GLY A 9 -21.71 23.00 -31.49
CA GLY A 9 -21.63 24.42 -31.18
C GLY A 9 -23.00 25.11 -31.13
N ASN A 10 -24.09 24.34 -31.04
CA ASN A 10 -25.44 24.86 -31.06
C ASN A 10 -25.87 25.21 -29.63
N ILE A 11 -25.65 26.48 -29.25
CA ILE A 11 -25.93 26.96 -27.90
C ILE A 11 -27.43 26.95 -27.57
N GLU A 12 -28.32 27.23 -28.53
CA GLU A 12 -29.76 27.18 -28.29
C GLU A 12 -30.21 25.74 -27.96
N ALA A 13 -29.77 24.76 -28.75
CA ALA A 13 -30.05 23.35 -28.47
C ALA A 13 -29.41 22.89 -27.14
N LEU A 14 -28.29 23.49 -26.75
CA LEU A 14 -27.63 23.23 -25.47
C LEU A 14 -28.45 23.79 -24.30
N GLU A 15 -28.95 25.01 -24.41
CA GLU A 15 -29.86 25.65 -23.43
C GLU A 15 -31.10 24.78 -23.19
N TRP A 16 -31.79 24.35 -24.25
CA TRP A 16 -32.92 23.42 -24.13
C TRP A 16 -32.54 22.09 -23.47
N SER A 17 -31.39 21.53 -23.84
CA SER A 17 -30.94 20.25 -23.29
C SER A 17 -30.58 20.34 -21.79
N VAL A 18 -30.02 21.48 -21.37
CA VAL A 18 -29.73 21.78 -19.95
C VAL A 18 -31.02 22.00 -19.16
N ASP A 19 -31.96 22.77 -19.70
CA ASP A 19 -33.27 22.98 -19.06
C ASP A 19 -34.03 21.66 -18.84
N ILE A 20 -33.98 20.74 -19.82
CA ILE A 20 -34.54 19.39 -19.67
C ILE A 20 -33.89 18.65 -18.50
N LEU A 21 -32.56 18.70 -18.34
CA LEU A 21 -31.88 18.03 -17.22
C LEU A 21 -32.24 18.70 -15.88
N CYS A 22 -32.36 20.03 -15.84
CA CYS A 22 -32.81 20.75 -14.65
C CYS A 22 -34.23 20.31 -14.25
N ARG A 23 -35.15 20.18 -15.22
CA ARG A 23 -36.55 19.81 -14.96
C ARG A 23 -36.82 18.32 -14.95
N TRP A 24 -35.81 17.47 -15.18
CA TRP A 24 -36.03 16.04 -15.36
C TRP A 24 -36.72 15.40 -14.16
N ARG A 25 -36.40 15.88 -12.95
CA ARG A 25 -37.03 15.44 -11.70
C ARG A 25 -38.53 15.71 -11.65
N GLN A 26 -38.96 16.88 -12.14
CA GLN A 26 -40.38 17.29 -12.15
C GLN A 26 -41.21 16.43 -13.11
N SER A 27 -40.57 15.68 -14.02
CA SER A 27 -41.26 14.80 -14.97
C SER A 27 -41.73 13.48 -14.35
N PHE A 28 -41.42 13.21 -13.07
CA PHE A 28 -41.69 11.94 -12.40
C PHE A 28 -42.65 12.04 -11.20
N ASP A 29 -43.34 13.18 -11.01
CA ASP A 29 -44.23 13.45 -9.86
C ASP A 29 -43.57 13.15 -8.49
N ILE A 30 -42.24 13.15 -8.44
CA ILE A 30 -41.43 12.87 -7.24
C ILE A 30 -41.71 13.90 -6.13
N ASP A 31 -42.08 15.11 -6.52
CA ASP A 31 -42.37 16.22 -5.63
C ASP A 31 -43.73 16.10 -4.92
N ASP A 32 -44.64 15.25 -5.43
CA ASP A 32 -45.97 15.01 -4.85
C ASP A 32 -45.98 13.87 -3.82
N TYR A 33 -44.88 13.12 -3.69
CA TYR A 33 -44.76 12.05 -2.71
C TYR A 33 -44.37 12.61 -1.33
N PRO A 34 -45.00 12.18 -0.23
CA PRO A 34 -44.66 12.64 1.11
C PRO A 34 -43.29 12.09 1.54
N TYR A 35 -42.23 12.80 1.16
CA TYR A 35 -40.86 12.47 1.50
C TYR A 35 -40.61 12.65 3.00
N ARG A 36 -40.20 11.57 3.67
CA ARG A 36 -39.95 11.57 5.11
C ARG A 36 -38.46 11.61 5.42
N ALA A 37 -37.70 12.51 4.79
CA ALA A 37 -36.25 12.77 5.01
C ALA A 37 -35.57 11.81 6.01
N PRO A 38 -35.34 10.54 5.61
CA PRO A 38 -34.96 9.51 6.57
C PRO A 38 -33.54 9.78 7.03
N SER A 39 -33.22 9.47 8.30
CA SER A 39 -31.85 9.59 8.85
C SER A 39 -30.91 8.47 8.37
N TRP A 40 -31.13 8.00 7.15
CA TRP A 40 -30.27 7.06 6.42
C TRP A 40 -28.97 7.75 5.99
N HIS A 41 -27.98 6.94 5.59
CA HIS A 41 -26.79 7.41 4.89
C HIS A 41 -27.08 7.67 3.40
N SER A 42 -28.08 8.53 3.16
CA SER A 42 -28.69 8.81 1.85
C SER A 42 -27.70 9.35 0.83
N SER A 43 -26.65 10.04 1.26
CA SER A 43 -25.61 10.62 0.39
C SER A 43 -24.83 9.57 -0.42
N ALA A 44 -24.77 8.31 0.02
CA ALA A 44 -24.11 7.22 -0.72
C ALA A 44 -25.06 6.48 -1.69
N LEU A 45 -26.37 6.62 -1.54
CA LEU A 45 -27.36 5.88 -2.31
C LEU A 45 -27.33 6.30 -3.79
N ASN A 46 -27.40 5.32 -4.68
CA ASN A 46 -27.48 5.51 -6.14
C ASN A 46 -28.43 4.47 -6.74
N LEU A 47 -28.70 4.52 -8.05
CA LEU A 47 -29.67 3.61 -8.70
C LEU A 47 -29.30 2.13 -8.58
N TYR A 48 -28.04 1.77 -8.33
CA TYR A 48 -27.64 0.36 -8.21
C TYR A 48 -28.10 -0.26 -6.90
N TYR A 49 -28.33 0.54 -5.85
CA TYR A 49 -28.95 0.05 -4.62
C TYR A 49 -30.34 -0.54 -4.85
N LEU A 50 -31.08 -0.03 -5.84
CA LEU A 50 -32.42 -0.52 -6.18
C LEU A 50 -32.43 -1.98 -6.67
N ASN A 51 -31.30 -2.48 -7.15
CA ASN A 51 -31.14 -3.84 -7.64
C ASN A 51 -30.46 -4.76 -6.61
N GLN A 52 -30.07 -4.25 -5.44
CA GLN A 52 -29.42 -5.03 -4.39
C GLN A 52 -30.45 -5.72 -3.48
N PRO A 53 -30.19 -6.96 -3.03
CA PRO A 53 -31.00 -7.62 -2.00
C PRO A 53 -31.05 -6.82 -0.70
N LEU A 54 -32.23 -6.67 -0.10
CA LEU A 54 -32.42 -5.87 1.14
C LEU A 54 -31.66 -6.43 2.36
N ASP A 55 -31.33 -7.72 2.34
CA ASP A 55 -30.51 -8.40 3.36
C ASP A 55 -29.00 -8.20 3.15
N SER A 56 -28.60 -7.44 2.12
CA SER A 56 -27.20 -7.16 1.87
C SER A 56 -26.59 -6.25 2.97
N PRO A 57 -25.32 -6.46 3.34
CA PRO A 57 -24.61 -5.59 4.28
C PRO A 57 -24.64 -4.11 3.88
N GLN A 58 -24.66 -3.83 2.57
CA GLN A 58 -24.74 -2.46 2.04
C GLN A 58 -26.06 -1.79 2.41
N TRP A 59 -27.19 -2.50 2.31
CA TRP A 59 -28.48 -1.97 2.71
C TRP A 59 -28.57 -1.78 4.22
N HIS A 60 -28.07 -2.73 5.02
CA HIS A 60 -28.03 -2.58 6.48
C HIS A 60 -27.24 -1.34 6.91
N ALA A 61 -26.05 -1.14 6.32
CA ALA A 61 -25.25 0.04 6.59
C ALA A 61 -25.97 1.32 6.10
N ALA A 62 -26.55 1.33 4.90
CA ALA A 62 -27.23 2.51 4.37
C ALA A 62 -28.46 2.94 5.17
N LEU A 63 -29.26 1.99 5.65
CA LEU A 63 -30.47 2.27 6.43
C LEU A 63 -30.16 2.74 7.85
N ASN A 64 -28.93 2.53 8.36
CA ASN A 64 -28.51 2.98 9.68
C ASN A 64 -29.49 2.55 10.80
N GLY A 65 -29.94 1.30 10.74
CA GLY A 65 -30.90 0.72 11.70
C GLY A 65 -32.36 1.14 11.56
N LEU A 66 -32.71 1.94 10.53
CA LEU A 66 -34.09 2.35 10.26
C LEU A 66 -34.80 1.42 9.27
N GLU A 67 -36.14 1.49 9.25
CA GLU A 67 -36.96 0.70 8.34
C GLU A 67 -36.77 1.12 6.87
N PHE A 68 -36.81 0.15 5.97
CA PHE A 68 -36.77 0.37 4.53
C PHE A 68 -38.11 0.94 4.02
N ASN A 69 -38.05 1.98 3.20
CA ASN A 69 -39.20 2.50 2.46
C ASN A 69 -38.87 2.66 0.98
N GLN A 70 -39.56 1.89 0.12
CA GLN A 70 -39.30 1.91 -1.33
C GLN A 70 -39.52 3.29 -1.96
N GLY A 71 -40.54 4.03 -1.51
CA GLY A 71 -40.85 5.36 -2.04
C GLY A 71 -39.72 6.35 -1.74
N ASP A 72 -39.32 6.46 -0.48
CA ASP A 72 -38.22 7.34 -0.07
C ASP A 72 -36.89 6.94 -0.74
N VAL A 73 -36.60 5.63 -0.84
CA VAL A 73 -35.42 5.11 -1.54
C VAL A 73 -35.39 5.54 -3.00
N ASN A 74 -36.51 5.37 -3.72
CA ASN A 74 -36.60 5.78 -5.12
C ASN A 74 -36.30 7.28 -5.26
N ILE A 75 -36.92 8.11 -4.42
CA ILE A 75 -36.72 9.56 -4.44
C ILE A 75 -35.25 9.92 -4.20
N VAL A 76 -34.61 9.33 -3.19
CA VAL A 76 -33.21 9.60 -2.85
C VAL A 76 -32.27 9.14 -3.99
N CYS A 77 -32.42 7.91 -4.46
CA CYS A 77 -31.58 7.36 -5.53
C CYS A 77 -31.71 8.19 -6.82
N PHE A 78 -32.93 8.53 -7.25
CA PHE A 78 -33.15 9.37 -8.42
C PHE A 78 -32.59 10.78 -8.22
N SER A 79 -32.82 11.40 -7.06
CA SER A 79 -32.26 12.71 -6.74
C SER A 79 -30.74 12.69 -6.88
N ASN A 80 -30.06 11.73 -6.26
CA ASN A 80 -28.60 11.59 -6.32
C ASN A 80 -28.07 11.37 -7.74
N VAL A 81 -28.77 10.60 -8.59
CA VAL A 81 -28.37 10.45 -9.99
C VAL A 81 -28.49 11.74 -10.78
N ILE A 82 -29.54 12.52 -10.56
CA ILE A 82 -29.68 13.83 -11.20
C ILE A 82 -28.54 14.76 -10.74
N LYS A 83 -28.17 14.74 -9.45
CA LYS A 83 -27.01 15.49 -8.94
C LYS A 83 -25.73 15.10 -9.65
N ASP A 84 -25.49 13.80 -9.80
CA ASP A 84 -24.27 13.29 -10.43
C ASP A 84 -24.18 13.68 -11.90
N LEU A 85 -25.28 13.53 -12.65
CA LEU A 85 -25.34 13.93 -14.06
C LEU A 85 -25.19 15.45 -14.24
N ARG A 86 -25.85 16.26 -13.40
CA ARG A 86 -25.68 17.73 -13.44
C ARG A 86 -24.23 18.11 -13.22
N LEU A 87 -23.55 17.47 -12.26
CA LEU A 87 -22.15 17.76 -11.97
C LEU A 87 -21.22 17.33 -13.10
N ILE A 88 -21.45 16.19 -13.73
CA ILE A 88 -20.74 15.79 -14.96
C ILE A 88 -20.91 16.86 -16.05
N VAL A 89 -22.15 17.31 -16.30
CA VAL A 89 -22.43 18.34 -17.29
C VAL A 89 -21.76 19.66 -16.94
N ILE A 90 -21.77 20.08 -15.68
CA ILE A 90 -21.07 21.29 -15.21
C ILE A 90 -19.58 21.21 -15.55
N CYS A 91 -18.92 20.10 -15.22
CA CYS A 91 -17.50 19.91 -15.53
C CYS A 91 -17.21 20.00 -17.03
N GLU A 92 -18.06 19.38 -17.86
CA GLU A 92 -17.92 19.41 -19.32
C GLU A 92 -18.16 20.81 -19.92
N LEU A 93 -19.13 21.54 -19.38
CA LEU A 93 -19.41 22.93 -19.78
C LEU A 93 -18.24 23.85 -19.45
N ILE A 94 -17.70 23.77 -18.23
CA ILE A 94 -16.51 24.54 -17.83
C ILE A 94 -15.33 24.21 -18.75
N ARG A 95 -15.10 22.92 -19.02
CA ARG A 95 -14.04 22.46 -19.93
C ARG A 95 -14.19 22.99 -21.35
N ALA A 96 -15.41 23.01 -21.88
CA ALA A 96 -15.70 23.45 -23.25
C ALA A 96 -15.80 24.98 -23.40
N SER A 97 -15.65 25.73 -22.30
CA SER A 97 -15.72 27.19 -22.32
C SER A 97 -14.54 27.81 -23.06
N ASN A 98 -14.81 28.89 -23.78
CA ASN A 98 -13.84 29.71 -24.49
C ASN A 98 -14.29 31.18 -24.49
N LYS A 99 -13.47 32.07 -25.06
CA LYS A 99 -13.74 33.52 -25.05
C LYS A 99 -15.07 33.91 -25.70
N GLU A 100 -15.57 33.13 -26.65
CA GLU A 100 -16.79 33.44 -27.41
C GLU A 100 -18.07 33.00 -26.69
N ASN A 101 -18.00 31.92 -25.90
CA ASN A 101 -19.17 31.31 -25.26
C ASN A 101 -19.19 31.43 -23.73
N VAL A 102 -18.14 31.97 -23.09
CA VAL A 102 -17.96 31.99 -21.62
C VAL A 102 -19.18 32.51 -20.86
N VAL A 103 -19.79 33.61 -21.32
CA VAL A 103 -20.97 34.21 -20.64
C VAL A 103 -22.15 33.26 -20.68
N LYS A 104 -22.43 32.64 -21.84
CA LYS A 104 -23.55 31.70 -22.00
C LYS A 104 -23.31 30.42 -21.21
N ILE A 105 -22.10 29.88 -21.28
CA ILE A 105 -21.71 28.70 -20.50
C ILE A 105 -21.85 28.95 -19.00
N LYS A 106 -21.42 30.13 -18.52
CA LYS A 106 -21.58 30.53 -17.11
C LYS A 106 -23.06 30.53 -16.70
N THR A 107 -23.94 31.10 -17.52
CA THR A 107 -25.40 31.07 -17.28
C THR A 107 -25.93 29.65 -17.19
N LEU A 108 -25.51 28.75 -18.08
CA LEU A 108 -25.92 27.34 -18.05
C LEU A 108 -25.44 26.61 -16.80
N VAL A 109 -24.19 26.85 -16.38
CA VAL A 109 -23.67 26.29 -15.14
C VAL A 109 -24.45 26.82 -13.94
N ASP A 110 -24.74 28.12 -13.91
CA ASP A 110 -25.58 28.74 -12.88
C ASP A 110 -26.97 28.09 -12.82
N SER A 111 -27.59 27.76 -13.95
CA SER A 111 -28.88 27.05 -14.01
C SER A 111 -28.82 25.59 -13.55
N LEU A 112 -27.69 24.91 -13.76
CA LEU A 112 -27.50 23.52 -13.29
C LEU A 112 -27.28 23.47 -11.77
N VAL A 113 -26.61 24.50 -11.24
CA VAL A 113 -26.34 24.70 -9.81
C VAL A 113 -27.59 25.17 -9.07
N LYS A 114 -28.29 26.19 -9.57
CA LYS A 114 -29.47 26.79 -8.93
C LYS A 114 -30.73 26.13 -9.47
N ASP A 115 -31.38 25.27 -8.67
CA ASP A 115 -32.76 24.91 -9.00
C ASP A 115 -33.67 26.11 -8.76
N SER A 116 -34.62 26.32 -9.67
CA SER A 116 -35.62 27.39 -9.58
C SER A 116 -37.00 26.88 -9.13
N GLY A 117 -37.10 25.61 -8.74
CA GLY A 117 -38.34 24.99 -8.25
C GLY A 117 -38.41 24.91 -6.72
N GLY A 118 -39.43 25.53 -6.11
CA GLY A 118 -39.74 25.34 -4.70
C GLY A 118 -40.35 23.95 -4.45
N SER A 119 -39.52 22.96 -4.09
CA SER A 119 -39.93 21.61 -3.68
C SER A 119 -39.49 21.32 -2.24
N ASN A 120 -40.25 20.47 -1.54
CA ASN A 120 -39.94 20.00 -0.17
C ASN A 120 -38.86 18.89 -0.15
N VAL A 121 -38.41 18.41 -1.32
CA VAL A 121 -37.41 17.35 -1.45
C VAL A 121 -36.03 17.97 -1.71
N PRO A 122 -34.93 17.45 -1.10
CA PRO A 122 -33.61 18.10 -1.08
C PRO A 122 -33.10 18.51 -2.47
N ASP A 123 -32.63 19.76 -2.53
CA ASP A 123 -32.23 20.46 -3.75
C ASP A 123 -30.87 19.96 -4.30
N PRO A 124 -30.50 20.35 -5.54
CA PRO A 124 -29.60 19.59 -6.40
C PRO A 124 -28.12 19.75 -6.02
N LEU A 125 -27.58 20.95 -5.92
CA LEU A 125 -26.18 21.21 -5.56
C LEU A 125 -26.11 22.61 -4.93
N ARG A 126 -26.18 22.73 -3.59
CA ARG A 126 -26.27 24.04 -2.92
C ARG A 126 -24.98 24.46 -2.24
N THR A 127 -24.13 23.50 -1.94
CA THR A 127 -22.94 23.69 -1.11
C THR A 127 -21.74 22.94 -1.67
N ALA A 128 -20.53 23.34 -1.27
CA ALA A 128 -19.32 22.58 -1.55
C ALA A 128 -19.39 21.15 -1.00
N SER A 129 -20.07 20.94 0.14
CA SER A 129 -20.31 19.60 0.70
C SER A 129 -21.12 18.72 -0.26
N ASP A 130 -22.12 19.27 -0.96
CA ASP A 130 -22.89 18.49 -1.95
C ASP A 130 -22.01 18.06 -3.14
N ILE A 131 -21.10 18.94 -3.58
CA ILE A 131 -20.13 18.62 -4.64
C ILE A 131 -19.22 17.47 -4.20
N ILE A 132 -18.72 17.50 -2.96
CA ILE A 132 -17.87 16.46 -2.39
C ILE A 132 -18.63 15.14 -2.27
N GLY A 133 -19.86 15.17 -1.75
CA GLY A 133 -20.69 13.97 -1.60
C GLY A 133 -21.01 13.32 -2.95
N ALA A 134 -21.33 14.13 -3.97
CA ALA A 134 -21.52 13.65 -5.33
C ALA A 134 -20.23 13.06 -5.90
N TYR A 135 -19.09 13.75 -5.78
CA TYR A 135 -17.81 13.24 -6.23
C TYR A 135 -17.44 11.88 -5.60
N ILE A 136 -17.61 11.76 -4.28
CA ILE A 136 -17.40 10.51 -3.52
C ILE A 136 -18.31 9.38 -4.03
N ARG A 137 -19.58 9.67 -4.28
CA ARG A 137 -20.53 8.68 -4.82
C ARG A 137 -20.18 8.26 -6.26
N GLN A 138 -19.66 9.18 -7.07
CA GLN A 138 -19.23 8.89 -8.45
C GLN A 138 -17.94 8.07 -8.54
N LEU A 139 -17.09 8.11 -7.51
CA LEU A 139 -15.91 7.24 -7.41
C LEU A 139 -16.28 5.78 -7.26
N ASP A 140 -17.48 5.51 -6.71
CA ASP A 140 -18.08 4.18 -6.61
C ASP A 140 -17.09 3.12 -6.11
N TRP A 141 -16.45 3.39 -4.96
CA TRP A 141 -15.49 2.47 -4.32
C TRP A 141 -16.10 1.10 -3.94
N GLY A 142 -17.40 0.91 -4.17
CA GLY A 142 -18.07 -0.37 -4.17
C GLY A 142 -17.81 -1.18 -5.45
N LYS A 143 -16.62 -1.79 -5.54
CA LYS A 143 -16.27 -2.91 -6.43
C LYS A 143 -16.32 -2.63 -7.94
N TYR A 144 -15.16 -2.78 -8.58
CA TYR A 144 -15.00 -2.99 -10.03
C TYR A 144 -15.67 -4.29 -10.48
N SER A 145 -17.00 -4.33 -10.44
CA SER A 145 -17.82 -5.28 -11.17
C SER A 145 -18.22 -4.64 -12.49
N ASP A 146 -18.40 -5.43 -13.55
CA ASP A 146 -18.77 -4.89 -14.87
C ASP A 146 -20.11 -4.11 -14.85
N ASN A 147 -20.93 -4.28 -13.80
CA ASN A 147 -22.18 -3.57 -13.53
C ASN A 147 -22.07 -2.65 -12.29
N ALA A 148 -21.10 -1.74 -12.25
CA ALA A 148 -20.95 -0.74 -11.19
C ALA A 148 -21.56 0.62 -11.60
N TYR A 149 -22.02 1.42 -10.63
CA TYR A 149 -22.58 2.75 -10.85
C TYR A 149 -21.54 3.70 -11.48
N GLY A 150 -20.30 3.62 -11.00
CA GLY A 150 -19.17 4.37 -11.54
C GLY A 150 -18.88 4.04 -13.01
N ASN A 151 -19.07 2.78 -13.44
CA ASN A 151 -18.93 2.41 -14.85
C ASN A 151 -20.00 3.08 -15.71
N TRP A 152 -21.25 3.08 -15.26
CA TRP A 152 -22.34 3.76 -15.98
C TRP A 152 -22.11 5.27 -16.09
N LEU A 153 -21.63 5.91 -15.02
CA LEU A 153 -21.24 7.32 -15.05
C LEU A 153 -20.02 7.55 -15.97
N GLY A 154 -19.07 6.61 -16.00
CA GLY A 154 -17.95 6.59 -16.93
C GLY A 154 -18.39 6.57 -18.39
N GLU A 155 -19.46 5.82 -18.69
CA GLU A 155 -20.12 5.82 -20.00
C GLU A 155 -20.79 7.16 -20.31
N CYS A 156 -21.47 7.77 -19.34
CA CYS A 156 -22.01 9.12 -19.50
C CYS A 156 -20.92 10.15 -19.82
N ARG A 157 -19.77 10.09 -19.14
CA ARG A 157 -18.58 10.92 -19.42
C ARG A 157 -18.01 10.63 -20.80
N ARG A 158 -17.96 9.35 -21.22
CA ARG A 158 -17.47 8.94 -22.54
C ARG A 158 -18.26 9.59 -23.68
N LEU A 159 -19.56 9.84 -23.51
CA LEU A 159 -20.36 10.57 -24.49
C LEU A 159 -19.81 11.97 -24.81
N PHE A 160 -19.12 12.62 -23.86
CA PHE A 160 -18.45 13.91 -24.04
C PHE A 160 -16.99 13.80 -24.49
N ASN A 161 -16.42 12.59 -24.52
CA ASN A 161 -15.04 12.35 -24.98
C ASN A 161 -14.98 11.93 -26.45
N ASP A 162 -16.00 11.22 -26.94
CA ASP A 162 -16.11 10.92 -28.36
C ASP A 162 -16.34 12.15 -29.24
N SER A 163 -16.49 13.34 -28.64
CA SER A 163 -16.49 14.64 -29.33
C SER A 163 -15.10 15.18 -29.67
N ASP A 164 -14.00 14.69 -29.09
CA ASP A 164 -12.63 15.06 -29.48
C ASP A 164 -12.15 14.30 -30.74
N ASN A 165 -12.95 13.36 -31.25
CA ASN A 165 -12.60 12.44 -32.34
C ASN A 165 -12.97 12.96 -33.74
N GLU A 166 -12.85 14.26 -34.01
CA GLU A 166 -12.73 14.68 -35.40
C GLU A 166 -11.37 14.18 -35.93
N LYS A 167 -11.43 13.12 -36.77
CA LYS A 167 -10.33 12.37 -37.43
C LYS A 167 -9.77 11.16 -36.69
N LYS A 168 -10.60 10.18 -36.34
CA LYS A 168 -10.12 8.79 -36.21
C LYS A 168 -9.87 8.20 -37.61
N VAL A 169 -8.62 7.93 -37.94
CA VAL A 169 -8.20 7.26 -39.17
C VAL A 169 -8.36 5.75 -38.98
N SER A 170 -9.07 5.10 -39.92
CA SER A 170 -9.26 3.64 -39.90
C SER A 170 -7.91 2.90 -39.79
N GLY A 171 -7.82 1.90 -38.91
CA GLY A 171 -6.62 1.08 -38.71
C GLY A 171 -5.67 1.53 -37.58
N ARG A 172 -5.96 2.62 -36.86
CA ARG A 172 -5.17 3.04 -35.68
C ARG A 172 -5.87 2.76 -34.36
N VAL A 173 -5.14 2.20 -33.40
CA VAL A 173 -5.59 2.05 -32.01
C VAL A 173 -5.33 3.37 -31.28
N TYR A 174 -6.40 4.09 -30.95
CA TYR A 174 -6.31 5.32 -30.17
C TYR A 174 -6.47 4.95 -28.69
N THR A 175 -5.39 5.04 -27.91
CA THR A 175 -5.45 4.85 -26.46
C THR A 175 -6.04 6.09 -25.81
N SER A 176 -7.36 6.13 -25.63
CA SER A 176 -8.03 7.06 -24.73
C SER A 176 -7.84 6.61 -23.27
N ARG A 177 -6.59 6.45 -22.83
CA ARG A 177 -6.27 6.11 -21.45
C ARG A 177 -6.42 7.38 -20.60
N GLY A 178 -7.51 7.47 -19.84
CA GLY A 178 -7.60 8.38 -18.71
C GLY A 178 -8.79 9.34 -18.67
N ARG A 179 -9.67 9.40 -19.67
CA ARG A 179 -10.70 10.46 -19.76
C ARG A 179 -12.13 10.09 -19.31
N SER A 180 -12.41 8.81 -19.10
CA SER A 180 -13.70 8.36 -18.55
C SER A 180 -13.71 8.27 -17.02
N ASN A 181 -12.56 8.50 -16.38
CA ASN A 181 -12.43 8.39 -14.93
C ASN A 181 -12.81 9.70 -14.24
N VAL A 182 -13.45 9.64 -13.09
CA VAL A 182 -13.88 10.84 -12.35
C VAL A 182 -12.70 11.70 -11.89
N GLN A 183 -11.57 11.08 -11.52
CA GLN A 183 -10.35 11.80 -11.13
C GLN A 183 -9.76 12.68 -12.25
N SER A 184 -10.01 12.37 -13.53
CA SER A 184 -9.46 13.18 -14.63
C SER A 184 -10.12 14.54 -14.75
N GLN A 185 -11.21 14.76 -14.03
CA GLN A 185 -11.96 16.02 -13.99
C GLN A 185 -11.89 16.71 -12.64
N SER A 186 -11.08 16.21 -11.69
CA SER A 186 -10.97 16.76 -10.33
C SER A 186 -10.76 18.27 -10.32
N GLU A 187 -10.06 18.82 -11.30
CA GLU A 187 -9.89 20.25 -11.48
C GLU A 187 -11.22 21.01 -11.53
N PHE A 188 -12.18 20.57 -12.35
CA PHE A 188 -13.47 21.22 -12.52
C PHE A 188 -14.39 21.03 -11.31
N PHE A 189 -14.28 19.89 -10.62
CA PHE A 189 -14.96 19.68 -9.34
C PHE A 189 -14.46 20.68 -8.30
N VAL A 190 -13.15 20.87 -8.19
CA VAL A 190 -12.53 21.83 -7.27
C VAL A 190 -12.96 23.26 -7.60
N GLN A 191 -12.94 23.68 -8.86
CA GLN A 191 -13.46 24.99 -9.27
C GLN A 191 -14.92 25.19 -8.86
N THR A 192 -15.75 24.18 -9.05
CA THR A 192 -17.17 24.24 -8.66
C THR A 192 -17.33 24.33 -7.14
N ALA A 193 -16.55 23.58 -6.36
CA ALA A 193 -16.58 23.66 -4.90
C ALA A 193 -16.06 25.01 -4.37
N ILE A 194 -15.02 25.59 -4.99
CA ILE A 194 -14.52 26.94 -4.68
C ILE A 194 -15.60 27.98 -4.93
N TYR A 195 -16.37 27.87 -6.03
CA TYR A 195 -17.47 28.79 -6.33
C TYR A 195 -18.52 28.87 -5.20
N PHE A 196 -18.77 27.77 -4.48
CA PHE A 196 -19.67 27.76 -3.31
C PHE A 196 -19.02 28.23 -2.00
N SER A 197 -17.71 28.48 -1.99
CA SER A 197 -16.94 28.79 -0.78
C SER A 197 -16.89 30.29 -0.46
N ARG A 198 -18.03 30.99 -0.60
CA ARG A 198 -18.16 32.43 -0.25
C ARG A 198 -17.84 32.74 1.22
N LYS A 199 -17.98 31.73 2.07
CA LYS A 199 -17.58 31.69 3.47
C LYS A 199 -17.08 30.28 3.78
N GLU A 200 -16.41 30.13 4.92
CA GLU A 200 -16.10 28.81 5.46
C GLU A 200 -17.36 27.95 5.63
N TRP A 201 -17.20 26.66 5.41
CA TRP A 201 -18.26 25.67 5.46
C TRP A 201 -17.74 24.39 6.12
N VAL A 202 -18.67 23.54 6.53
CA VAL A 202 -18.40 22.19 7.06
C VAL A 202 -19.12 21.17 6.21
N LEU A 203 -18.69 19.91 6.26
CA LEU A 203 -19.47 18.83 5.65
C LEU A 203 -20.86 18.81 6.26
N THR A 204 -21.88 18.52 5.45
CA THR A 204 -23.22 18.31 5.98
C THR A 204 -23.21 17.15 6.96
N PRO A 205 -23.97 17.21 8.08
CA PRO A 205 -23.99 16.12 9.06
C PRO A 205 -24.32 14.75 8.44
N GLU A 206 -25.20 14.74 7.43
CA GLU A 206 -25.55 13.55 6.66
C GLU A 206 -24.34 12.97 5.90
N LEU A 207 -23.60 13.79 5.16
CA LEU A 207 -22.43 13.33 4.40
C LEU A 207 -21.31 12.88 5.34
N GLN A 208 -21.06 13.64 6.41
CA GLN A 208 -20.08 13.28 7.42
C GLN A 208 -20.42 11.94 8.08
N SER A 209 -21.67 11.76 8.51
CA SER A 209 -22.17 10.50 9.06
C SER A 209 -22.04 9.36 8.06
N THR A 210 -22.35 9.61 6.79
CA THR A 210 -22.23 8.63 5.70
C THR A 210 -20.78 8.19 5.49
N ILE A 211 -19.83 9.12 5.38
CA ILE A 211 -18.39 8.83 5.21
C ILE A 211 -17.83 8.06 6.41
N CYS A 212 -18.28 8.38 7.62
CA CYS A 212 -17.86 7.75 8.86
C CYS A 212 -18.68 6.49 9.22
N SER A 213 -19.51 5.98 8.32
CA SER A 213 -20.29 4.75 8.53
C SER A 213 -19.60 3.50 7.99
N GLU A 214 -20.20 2.34 8.25
CA GLU A 214 -19.75 1.05 7.70
C GLU A 214 -19.86 0.94 6.16
N LEU A 215 -20.58 1.87 5.51
CA LEU A 215 -20.58 1.96 4.04
C LEU A 215 -19.19 2.20 3.46
N PHE A 216 -18.32 2.90 4.20
CA PHE A 216 -16.94 3.14 3.82
C PHE A 216 -15.99 2.43 4.78
N SER A 217 -15.38 1.36 4.28
CA SER A 217 -14.28 0.68 4.98
C SER A 217 -13.16 1.65 5.35
N TYR A 218 -12.28 1.24 6.26
CA TYR A 218 -11.10 2.03 6.64
C TYR A 218 -10.31 2.49 5.39
N LYS A 219 -10.06 1.57 4.44
CA LYS A 219 -9.39 1.88 3.16
C LYS A 219 -10.18 2.80 2.25
N ASN A 220 -11.50 2.68 2.20
CA ASN A 220 -12.32 3.61 1.43
C ASN A 220 -12.16 5.01 2.01
N ARG A 221 -12.14 5.16 3.33
CA ARG A 221 -11.88 6.45 4.00
C ARG A 221 -10.46 6.95 3.77
N GLU A 222 -9.43 6.10 3.75
CA GLU A 222 -8.08 6.50 3.33
C GLU A 222 -8.04 7.01 1.88
N SER A 223 -8.79 6.36 0.99
CA SER A 223 -8.90 6.78 -0.41
C SER A 223 -9.63 8.12 -0.54
N ILE A 224 -10.72 8.33 0.22
CA ILE A 224 -11.39 9.62 0.33
C ILE A 224 -10.39 10.69 0.80
N LEU A 225 -9.67 10.43 1.88
CA LEU A 225 -8.67 11.37 2.40
C LEU A 225 -7.61 11.71 1.36
N TYR A 226 -7.13 10.72 0.59
CA TYR A 226 -6.18 10.96 -0.49
C TYR A 226 -6.74 11.91 -1.56
N GLU A 227 -7.95 11.65 -2.04
CA GLU A 227 -8.60 12.50 -3.06
C GLU A 227 -8.86 13.93 -2.55
N LEU A 228 -9.34 14.08 -1.31
CA LEU A 228 -9.60 15.40 -0.71
C LEU A 228 -8.31 16.20 -0.47
N ASN A 229 -7.19 15.55 -0.14
CA ASN A 229 -5.87 16.21 -0.09
C ASN A 229 -5.40 16.60 -1.50
N GLY A 230 -5.71 15.81 -2.52
CA GLY A 230 -5.53 16.17 -3.93
C GLY A 230 -6.27 17.45 -4.29
N TRP A 231 -7.51 17.62 -3.83
CA TRP A 231 -8.31 18.83 -4.04
C TRP A 231 -7.69 20.08 -3.40
N ILE A 232 -7.12 19.95 -2.19
CA ILE A 232 -6.35 21.04 -1.55
C ILE A 232 -5.15 21.39 -2.43
N SER A 233 -4.42 20.40 -2.94
CA SER A 233 -3.23 20.62 -3.77
C SER A 233 -3.56 21.37 -5.07
N ILE A 234 -4.70 21.05 -5.70
CA ILE A 234 -5.22 21.78 -6.86
C ILE A 234 -5.53 23.23 -6.50
N ALA A 235 -6.25 23.46 -5.40
CA ALA A 235 -6.61 24.81 -4.94
C ALA A 235 -5.38 25.66 -4.57
N GLU A 236 -4.39 25.07 -3.89
CA GLU A 236 -3.11 25.72 -3.60
C GLU A 236 -2.31 26.04 -4.87
N GLY A 237 -2.45 25.21 -5.92
CA GLY A 237 -1.95 25.49 -7.26
C GLY A 237 -2.55 26.77 -7.86
N TYR A 238 -3.86 26.95 -7.74
CA TYR A 238 -4.54 28.17 -8.16
C TYR A 238 -4.08 29.42 -7.43
N THR A 239 -3.86 29.33 -6.11
CA THR A 239 -3.28 30.44 -5.33
C THR A 239 -1.92 30.86 -5.88
N LYS A 240 -1.06 29.90 -6.25
CA LYS A 240 0.27 30.20 -6.82
C LYS A 240 0.16 30.89 -8.18
N THR A 241 -0.76 30.43 -9.04
CA THR A 241 -1.01 31.07 -10.34
C THR A 241 -1.48 32.52 -10.17
N LEU A 242 -2.40 32.81 -9.24
CA LEU A 242 -2.86 34.17 -8.94
C LEU A 242 -1.74 35.11 -8.48
N ILE A 243 -0.72 34.57 -7.80
CA ILE A 243 0.42 35.37 -7.30
C ILE A 243 1.45 35.60 -8.41
N ALA A 244 1.69 34.60 -9.26
CA ALA A 244 2.75 34.65 -10.27
C ALA A 244 2.37 35.44 -11.53
N GLU A 245 1.09 35.45 -11.88
CA GLU A 245 0.58 36.08 -13.10
C GLU A 245 -0.32 37.25 -12.73
N GLU A 246 0.28 38.38 -12.38
CA GLU A 246 -0.42 39.61 -11.91
C GLU A 246 -1.53 40.11 -12.85
N ASP A 247 -1.70 39.58 -14.08
CA ASP A 247 -2.71 40.14 -15.00
C ASP A 247 -3.24 39.29 -16.20
N SER A 248 -3.22 37.93 -16.24
CA SER A 248 -3.74 37.30 -17.50
C SER A 248 -4.36 35.89 -17.55
N THR A 249 -4.22 34.98 -16.57
CA THR A 249 -4.90 33.67 -16.68
C THR A 249 -6.14 33.58 -15.79
N HIS A 250 -7.32 33.59 -16.42
CA HIS A 250 -8.59 33.37 -15.73
C HIS A 250 -8.68 31.90 -15.26
N ILE A 251 -8.65 31.67 -13.95
CA ILE A 251 -8.56 30.31 -13.36
C ILE A 251 -9.84 29.50 -13.55
N SER A 252 -11.00 30.15 -13.40
CA SER A 252 -12.30 29.50 -13.57
C SER A 252 -13.32 30.49 -14.08
N ILE A 253 -14.16 30.12 -15.03
CA ILE A 253 -15.24 30.98 -15.54
C ILE A 253 -16.30 31.34 -14.47
N LEU A 254 -16.31 30.63 -13.34
CA LEU A 254 -17.35 30.74 -12.31
C LEU A 254 -17.20 31.99 -11.43
N TYR A 255 -15.98 32.44 -11.18
CA TYR A 255 -15.66 33.57 -10.30
C TYR A 255 -14.58 34.46 -10.91
N SER A 256 -14.56 35.74 -10.54
CA SER A 256 -13.52 36.67 -10.99
C SER A 256 -12.20 36.42 -10.25
N ASN A 257 -11.09 36.91 -10.79
CA ASN A 257 -9.80 36.85 -10.09
C ASN A 257 -9.80 37.70 -8.80
N GLU A 258 -10.63 38.73 -8.72
CA GLU A 258 -10.81 39.58 -7.53
C GLU A 258 -11.41 38.76 -6.37
N ASP A 259 -12.47 37.99 -6.64
CA ASP A 259 -13.12 37.15 -5.64
C ASP A 259 -12.36 35.84 -5.38
N ALA A 260 -11.52 35.41 -6.33
CA ALA A 260 -10.90 34.08 -6.33
C ALA A 260 -10.07 33.81 -5.07
N ARG A 261 -9.34 34.81 -4.57
CA ARG A 261 -8.44 34.64 -3.41
C ARG A 261 -9.22 34.21 -2.17
N ASP A 262 -10.26 34.97 -1.81
CA ASP A 262 -11.07 34.71 -0.62
C ASP A 262 -11.84 33.39 -0.73
N LEU A 263 -12.36 33.08 -1.92
CA LEU A 263 -13.05 31.81 -2.19
C LEU A 263 -12.12 30.60 -2.03
N ILE A 264 -10.90 30.68 -2.57
CA ILE A 264 -9.89 29.62 -2.48
C ILE A 264 -9.45 29.44 -1.02
N GLU A 265 -9.21 30.52 -0.28
CA GLU A 265 -8.81 30.45 1.13
C GLU A 265 -9.90 29.82 2.00
N ASN A 266 -11.15 30.25 1.84
CA ASN A 266 -12.29 29.66 2.54
C ASN A 266 -12.46 28.18 2.21
N PHE A 267 -12.32 27.79 0.94
CA PHE A 267 -12.36 26.41 0.49
C PHE A 267 -11.26 25.56 1.16
N ILE A 268 -10.00 26.02 1.12
CA ILE A 268 -8.86 25.29 1.69
C ILE A 268 -9.05 25.10 3.19
N ARG A 269 -9.48 26.13 3.93
CA ARG A 269 -9.70 26.06 5.37
C ARG A 269 -10.80 25.05 5.72
N SER A 270 -11.93 25.13 5.01
CA SER A 270 -13.08 24.21 5.17
C SER A 270 -12.70 22.75 4.85
N MET A 271 -11.95 22.53 3.76
CA MET A 271 -11.45 21.21 3.38
C MET A 271 -10.46 20.63 4.39
N LYS A 272 -9.55 21.45 4.93
CA LYS A 272 -8.60 21.02 5.98
C LYS A 272 -9.35 20.60 7.24
N GLN A 273 -10.40 21.32 7.62
CA GLN A 273 -11.27 20.94 8.74
C GLN A 273 -11.97 19.61 8.47
N ALA A 274 -12.65 19.46 7.31
CA ALA A 274 -13.34 18.23 6.93
C ALA A 274 -12.40 17.00 6.94
N ILE A 275 -11.19 17.15 6.39
CA ILE A 275 -10.15 16.11 6.41
C ILE A 275 -9.73 15.77 7.85
N SER A 276 -9.59 16.78 8.72
CA SER A 276 -9.23 16.57 10.13
C SER A 276 -10.30 15.74 10.85
N GLU A 277 -11.58 16.06 10.65
CA GLU A 277 -12.70 15.35 11.28
C GLU A 277 -12.75 13.87 10.84
N ILE A 278 -12.58 13.58 9.54
CA ILE A 278 -12.52 12.20 9.03
C ILE A 278 -11.29 11.47 9.59
N LYS A 279 -10.13 12.13 9.69
CA LYS A 279 -8.91 11.55 10.27
C LYS A 279 -9.07 11.20 11.74
N GLU A 280 -9.67 12.08 12.53
CA GLU A 280 -9.91 11.82 13.95
C GLU A 280 -10.88 10.65 14.15
N PHE A 281 -11.93 10.55 13.34
CA PHE A 281 -12.80 9.38 13.34
C PHE A 281 -12.05 8.08 13.01
N GLN A 282 -11.18 8.09 11.99
CA GLN A 282 -10.37 6.91 11.64
C GLN A 282 -9.42 6.50 12.77
N LYS A 283 -8.72 7.47 13.37
CA LYS A 283 -7.84 7.21 14.52
C LYS A 283 -8.61 6.62 15.68
N GLU A 284 -9.77 7.18 16.02
CA GLU A 284 -10.59 6.69 17.12
C GLU A 284 -11.14 5.28 16.84
N SER A 285 -11.58 5.02 15.61
CA SER A 285 -11.96 3.66 15.17
C SER A 285 -10.82 2.67 15.38
N LEU A 286 -9.60 3.05 14.99
CA LEU A 286 -8.41 2.19 15.16
C LEU A 286 -8.02 2.03 16.64
N ARG A 287 -8.19 3.05 17.48
CA ARG A 287 -7.92 2.97 18.92
C ARG A 287 -8.85 1.97 19.61
N LEU A 288 -10.14 2.02 19.28
CA LEU A 288 -11.16 1.13 19.84
C LEU A 288 -11.05 -0.30 19.30
N ALA A 289 -10.47 -0.46 18.11
CA ALA A 289 -10.34 -1.75 17.48
C ALA A 289 -9.51 -2.75 18.31
N GLN A 290 -9.95 -4.01 18.38
CA GLN A 290 -9.28 -5.09 19.11
C GLN A 290 -8.21 -5.74 18.25
N ILE A 291 -7.11 -6.11 18.91
CA ILE A 291 -6.04 -6.90 18.27
C ILE A 291 -6.58 -8.32 18.04
N ASP A 292 -6.61 -8.74 16.79
CA ASP A 292 -6.95 -10.10 16.39
C ASP A 292 -5.76 -11.03 16.64
N LEU A 293 -5.90 -11.86 17.67
CA LEU A 293 -4.89 -12.85 18.05
C LEU A 293 -4.65 -13.89 16.96
N SER A 294 -5.63 -14.21 16.12
CA SER A 294 -5.44 -15.14 14.99
C SER A 294 -4.53 -14.54 13.92
N VAL A 295 -4.55 -13.22 13.75
CA VAL A 295 -3.60 -12.53 12.88
C VAL A 295 -2.21 -12.62 13.45
N VAL A 296 -2.03 -12.34 14.75
CA VAL A 296 -0.75 -12.47 15.47
C VAL A 296 -0.19 -13.89 15.35
N GLU A 297 -1.02 -14.91 15.57
CA GLU A 297 -0.65 -16.31 15.39
C GLU A 297 -0.20 -16.59 13.95
N GLY A 298 -0.85 -15.98 12.97
CA GLY A 298 -0.43 -16.06 11.59
C GLY A 298 0.99 -15.53 11.34
N PHE A 299 1.45 -14.50 12.06
CA PHE A 299 2.85 -14.06 12.00
C PHE A 299 3.80 -15.07 12.65
N SER A 300 3.40 -15.68 13.77
CA SER A 300 4.14 -16.77 14.43
C SER A 300 4.31 -17.98 13.51
N GLN A 301 3.26 -18.38 12.79
CA GLN A 301 3.30 -19.47 11.83
C GLN A 301 4.23 -19.17 10.65
N GLU A 302 4.11 -17.99 10.02
CA GLU A 302 5.00 -17.61 8.91
C GLU A 302 6.48 -17.52 9.34
N ALA A 303 6.75 -17.02 10.55
CA ALA A 303 8.09 -17.02 11.12
C ALA A 303 8.62 -18.44 11.38
N SER A 304 7.79 -19.34 11.91
CA SER A 304 8.16 -20.72 12.22
C SER A 304 8.53 -21.54 10.97
N ARG A 305 8.01 -21.17 9.79
CA ARG A 305 8.36 -21.82 8.51
C ARG A 305 9.86 -21.79 8.21
N TYR A 306 10.60 -20.79 8.69
CA TYR A 306 12.06 -20.74 8.50
C TYR A 306 12.83 -21.87 9.21
N PHE A 307 12.20 -22.60 10.12
CA PHE A 307 12.76 -23.80 10.75
C PHE A 307 12.07 -25.10 10.30
N LEU A 308 10.78 -25.01 9.95
CA LEU A 308 9.93 -26.19 9.75
C LEU A 308 9.68 -26.55 8.29
N ASP A 309 9.56 -25.56 7.41
CA ASP A 309 9.18 -25.73 6.00
C ASP A 309 10.42 -25.99 5.14
N GLU A 310 10.43 -27.08 4.37
CA GLU A 310 11.55 -27.50 3.51
C GLU A 310 12.03 -26.40 2.57
N ASP A 311 11.10 -25.66 1.94
CA ASP A 311 11.46 -24.63 0.96
C ASP A 311 12.05 -23.38 1.65
N LYS A 312 11.61 -23.07 2.87
CA LYS A 312 12.00 -21.87 3.60
C LYS A 312 13.21 -22.10 4.51
N LYS A 313 13.48 -23.33 4.91
CA LYS A 313 14.66 -23.70 5.72
C LYS A 313 15.88 -24.07 4.85
N ASP A 314 15.72 -24.23 3.55
CA ASP A 314 16.82 -24.43 2.59
C ASP A 314 17.59 -23.12 2.32
N PHE A 315 18.23 -22.60 3.36
CA PHE A 315 19.17 -21.51 3.23
C PHE A 315 20.45 -21.77 4.02
N TYR A 316 21.55 -21.33 3.46
CA TYR A 316 22.86 -21.47 4.07
C TYR A 316 23.06 -20.49 5.26
N PRO A 317 23.73 -20.91 6.36
CA PRO A 317 24.28 -22.24 6.63
C PRO A 317 23.30 -23.19 7.35
N LEU A 318 22.03 -22.80 7.54
CA LEU A 318 21.04 -23.63 8.23
C LEU A 318 20.85 -25.00 7.52
N SER A 319 20.86 -25.01 6.19
CA SER A 319 20.74 -26.23 5.36
C SER A 319 21.86 -27.25 5.58
N LEU A 320 22.95 -26.89 6.26
CA LEU A 320 24.05 -27.80 6.59
C LEU A 320 23.81 -28.61 7.88
N PHE A 321 22.78 -28.29 8.65
CA PHE A 321 22.50 -28.90 9.95
C PHE A 321 21.22 -29.73 9.90
N LYS A 322 21.13 -30.72 10.79
CA LYS A 322 19.85 -31.34 11.13
C LYS A 322 19.10 -30.41 12.09
N ILE A 323 17.79 -30.27 11.91
CA ILE A 323 16.95 -29.49 12.82
C ILE A 323 16.17 -30.47 13.69
N GLU A 324 16.30 -30.33 15.01
CA GLU A 324 15.58 -31.13 15.99
C GLU A 324 14.71 -30.25 16.89
N LEU A 325 13.50 -30.71 17.20
CA LEU A 325 12.55 -29.97 18.01
C LEU A 325 12.57 -30.44 19.47
N PHE A 326 12.73 -29.51 20.39
CA PHE A 326 12.78 -29.75 21.83
C PHE A 326 11.65 -29.05 22.56
N ASP A 327 11.18 -29.63 23.67
CA ASP A 327 10.09 -29.02 24.45
C ASP A 327 10.62 -27.88 25.36
N CYS A 328 11.87 -27.98 25.82
CA CYS A 328 12.51 -26.96 26.64
C CYS A 328 14.00 -26.84 26.31
N LEU A 329 14.47 -25.61 26.12
CA LEU A 329 15.89 -25.26 26.08
C LEU A 329 16.20 -24.30 27.23
N GLU A 330 17.48 -24.21 27.62
CA GLU A 330 17.88 -23.28 28.67
C GLU A 330 17.61 -21.81 28.26
N PRO A 331 17.29 -20.91 29.22
CA PRO A 331 16.98 -19.51 28.92
C PRO A 331 18.10 -18.76 28.16
N GLY A 332 19.36 -19.20 28.29
CA GLY A 332 20.50 -18.61 27.56
C GLY A 332 20.42 -18.77 26.03
N TYR A 333 19.61 -19.71 25.54
CA TYR A 333 19.37 -19.95 24.11
C TYR A 333 18.20 -19.16 23.54
N GLN A 334 17.46 -18.44 24.38
CA GLN A 334 16.36 -17.58 23.93
C GLN A 334 16.91 -16.36 23.18
N ARG A 335 16.22 -16.00 22.10
CA ARG A 335 16.49 -14.84 21.26
C ARG A 335 15.22 -14.04 21.08
N GLU A 336 15.38 -12.73 21.04
CA GLU A 336 14.28 -11.79 20.89
C GLU A 336 14.61 -10.77 19.80
N TYR A 337 13.61 -10.42 19.01
CA TYR A 337 13.72 -9.33 18.05
C TYR A 337 12.41 -8.55 17.99
N THR A 338 12.54 -7.23 18.08
CA THR A 338 11.38 -6.33 18.13
C THR A 338 11.40 -5.37 16.96
N PHE A 339 10.31 -5.35 16.19
CA PHE A 339 9.99 -4.25 15.28
C PHE A 339 9.13 -3.24 16.02
N THR A 340 9.55 -1.98 16.06
CA THR A 340 8.77 -0.88 16.65
C THR A 340 8.01 -0.12 15.56
N ASN A 341 7.10 0.78 15.97
CA ASN A 341 6.34 1.64 15.06
C ASN A 341 5.56 0.85 13.97
N VAL A 342 4.96 -0.27 14.38
CA VAL A 342 4.13 -1.11 13.52
C VAL A 342 2.67 -0.72 13.68
N ASP A 343 2.05 -0.37 12.56
CA ASP A 343 0.65 0.05 12.48
C ASP A 343 -0.31 -1.02 13.03
N LYS A 344 -1.14 -0.61 14.00
CA LYS A 344 -2.17 -1.45 14.62
C LYS A 344 -3.20 -1.94 13.62
N TYR A 345 -3.43 -1.20 12.53
CA TYR A 345 -4.35 -1.59 11.46
C TYR A 345 -4.04 -2.98 10.90
N LYS A 346 -2.76 -3.37 10.88
CA LYS A 346 -2.33 -4.69 10.37
C LYS A 346 -2.83 -5.86 11.23
N PHE A 347 -3.24 -5.59 12.47
CA PHE A 347 -3.64 -6.57 13.47
C PHE A 347 -5.12 -6.49 13.86
N THR A 348 -5.96 -5.73 13.15
CA THR A 348 -7.37 -5.47 13.52
C THR A 348 -8.31 -5.89 12.38
N THR A 349 -8.85 -7.12 12.43
CA THR A 349 -9.65 -7.67 11.32
C THR A 349 -11.04 -7.07 11.17
N GLU A 350 -11.61 -6.53 12.25
CA GLU A 350 -12.95 -5.91 12.23
C GLU A 350 -13.02 -4.66 11.33
N ILE A 351 -11.91 -3.93 11.21
CA ILE A 351 -11.81 -2.74 10.34
C ILE A 351 -11.06 -3.01 9.04
N ARG A 352 -10.29 -4.10 8.97
CA ARG A 352 -9.50 -4.47 7.78
C ARG A 352 -10.37 -5.13 6.73
N SER A 353 -10.18 -4.77 5.47
CA SER A 353 -10.86 -5.47 4.37
C SER A 353 -10.28 -6.88 4.16
N GLY A 354 -11.13 -7.88 3.92
CA GLY A 354 -10.71 -9.28 3.75
C GLY A 354 -9.85 -9.54 2.51
N SER A 355 -9.81 -8.62 1.54
CA SER A 355 -9.06 -8.73 0.29
C SER A 355 -7.60 -8.28 0.37
N GLU A 356 -7.09 -7.96 1.55
CA GLU A 356 -5.72 -7.42 1.71
C GLU A 356 -4.66 -8.50 1.74
N GLY A 357 -3.62 -8.32 0.92
CA GLY A 357 -2.44 -9.19 0.92
C GLY A 357 -1.78 -9.23 2.30
N SER A 358 -1.35 -10.42 2.71
CA SER A 358 -0.71 -10.61 4.01
C SER A 358 0.73 -10.10 3.98
N ASN A 359 1.09 -9.21 4.89
CA ASN A 359 2.47 -8.71 5.04
C ASN A 359 3.34 -9.59 5.97
N LYS A 360 2.85 -10.79 6.36
CA LYS A 360 3.53 -11.67 7.33
C LYS A 360 4.96 -12.01 6.90
N GLU A 361 5.15 -12.36 5.63
CA GLU A 361 6.47 -12.72 5.09
C GLU A 361 7.46 -11.55 5.21
N PHE A 362 7.04 -10.33 4.87
CA PHE A 362 7.87 -9.14 5.02
C PHE A 362 8.41 -8.97 6.45
N TYR A 363 7.57 -9.19 7.46
CA TYR A 363 7.95 -9.08 8.86
C TYR A 363 8.69 -10.30 9.40
N ALA A 364 8.71 -11.42 8.68
CA ALA A 364 9.47 -12.62 9.05
C ALA A 364 10.85 -12.70 8.33
N ASN A 365 11.04 -11.95 7.24
CA ASN A 365 12.25 -12.02 6.39
C ASN A 365 13.58 -11.64 7.07
N PHE A 366 13.55 -11.07 8.28
CA PHE A 366 14.76 -10.82 9.06
C PHE A 366 15.35 -12.09 9.69
N LEU A 367 14.53 -13.13 9.90
CA LEU A 367 14.91 -14.34 10.63
C LEU A 367 16.09 -15.08 10.01
N PRO A 368 16.15 -15.33 8.68
CA PRO A 368 17.29 -16.01 8.08
C PRO A 368 18.63 -15.36 8.41
N ASP A 369 18.70 -14.03 8.40
CA ASP A 369 19.94 -13.32 8.69
C ASP A 369 20.32 -13.38 10.18
N ARG A 370 19.32 -13.44 11.08
CA ARG A 370 19.56 -13.69 12.51
C ARG A 370 20.02 -15.11 12.78
N ILE A 371 19.36 -16.11 12.18
CA ILE A 371 19.72 -17.52 12.31
C ILE A 371 21.14 -17.76 11.81
N LYS A 372 21.50 -17.23 10.63
CA LYS A 372 22.88 -17.28 10.10
C LYS A 372 23.89 -16.75 11.09
N LEU A 373 23.60 -15.59 11.68
CA LEU A 373 24.50 -14.92 12.61
C LEU A 373 24.73 -15.74 13.88
N GLU A 374 23.69 -16.40 14.40
CA GLU A 374 23.83 -17.30 15.55
C GLU A 374 24.62 -18.56 15.22
N ILE A 375 24.37 -19.19 14.07
CA ILE A 375 25.14 -20.35 13.61
C ILE A 375 26.64 -20.00 13.51
N PHE A 376 26.95 -18.87 12.86
CA PHE A 376 28.33 -18.47 12.69
C PHE A 376 29.00 -18.05 14.00
N ARG A 377 28.28 -17.51 14.98
CA ARG A 377 28.83 -17.26 16.33
C ARG A 377 29.28 -18.57 16.98
N SER A 378 28.45 -19.61 16.94
CA SER A 378 28.81 -20.92 17.49
C SER A 378 29.99 -21.56 16.75
N ILE A 379 30.06 -21.41 15.43
CA ILE A 379 31.25 -21.82 14.66
C ILE A 379 32.47 -21.01 15.12
N PHE A 380 32.32 -19.70 15.33
CA PHE A 380 33.41 -18.83 15.77
C PHE A 380 34.04 -19.25 17.10
N ASP A 381 33.17 -19.58 18.05
CA ASP A 381 33.51 -19.94 19.42
C ASP A 381 33.85 -21.44 19.56
N PHE A 382 33.86 -22.18 18.45
CA PHE A 382 34.23 -23.59 18.44
C PHE A 382 35.68 -23.80 18.88
N ASN A 383 35.96 -24.96 19.46
CA ASN A 383 37.31 -25.35 19.86
C ASN A 383 38.10 -25.84 18.64
N TYR A 384 39.00 -25.00 18.15
CA TYR A 384 39.87 -25.33 17.03
C TYR A 384 41.14 -26.03 17.50
N LEU A 385 41.53 -27.10 16.79
CA LEU A 385 42.77 -27.82 17.06
C LEU A 385 44.00 -26.94 16.76
N TYR A 386 43.91 -26.15 15.69
CA TYR A 386 44.97 -25.23 15.27
C TYR A 386 44.46 -23.81 15.05
N HIS A 387 45.23 -22.86 15.56
CA HIS A 387 45.06 -21.43 15.31
C HIS A 387 46.29 -20.91 14.57
N LEU A 388 46.15 -20.68 13.27
CA LEU A 388 47.22 -20.28 12.38
C LEU A 388 47.11 -18.78 12.07
N GLN A 389 48.22 -18.08 12.20
CA GLN A 389 48.32 -16.66 11.81
C GLN A 389 48.95 -16.58 10.42
N CYS A 390 48.23 -15.98 9.47
CA CYS A 390 48.66 -15.84 8.09
C CYS A 390 48.90 -14.37 7.76
N TYR A 391 50.05 -14.06 7.17
CA TYR A 391 50.45 -12.67 6.87
C TYR A 391 50.14 -12.24 5.42
N SER A 392 49.48 -13.10 4.65
CA SER A 392 48.89 -12.78 3.35
C SER A 392 47.76 -13.75 3.02
N ALA A 393 46.83 -13.32 2.17
CA ALA A 393 45.78 -14.19 1.64
C ALA A 393 46.33 -15.39 0.85
N GLU A 394 47.42 -15.22 0.10
CA GLU A 394 48.07 -16.30 -0.66
C GLU A 394 48.60 -17.38 0.29
N LYS A 395 49.32 -16.97 1.35
CA LYS A 395 49.84 -17.90 2.34
C LYS A 395 48.73 -18.61 3.11
N ALA A 396 47.61 -17.92 3.35
CA ALA A 396 46.43 -18.54 3.96
C ALA A 396 45.86 -19.65 3.05
N ILE A 397 45.70 -19.40 1.75
CA ILE A 397 45.23 -20.41 0.80
C ILE A 397 46.21 -21.58 0.68
N GLU A 398 47.52 -21.33 0.62
CA GLU A 398 48.53 -22.40 0.61
C GLU A 398 48.40 -23.33 1.81
N TYR A 399 48.29 -22.78 3.02
CA TYR A 399 48.10 -23.61 4.22
C TYR A 399 46.75 -24.32 4.22
N ILE A 400 45.67 -23.64 3.81
CA ILE A 400 44.34 -24.27 3.73
C ILE A 400 44.40 -25.49 2.80
N VAL A 401 45.01 -25.37 1.61
CA VAL A 401 45.21 -26.47 0.66
C VAL A 401 46.02 -27.61 1.26
N GLU A 402 47.12 -27.30 1.96
CA GLU A 402 47.94 -28.30 2.63
C GLU A 402 47.15 -29.10 3.69
N TYR A 403 46.24 -28.43 4.40
CA TYR A 403 45.47 -29.04 5.48
C TYR A 403 44.15 -29.68 5.04
N ILE A 404 43.59 -29.37 3.86
CA ILE A 404 42.35 -29.98 3.36
C ILE A 404 42.39 -31.52 3.40
N PRO A 405 43.44 -32.22 2.90
CA PRO A 405 43.51 -33.68 2.93
C PRO A 405 43.53 -34.27 4.35
N SER A 406 43.83 -33.45 5.36
CA SER A 406 43.84 -33.88 6.75
C SER A 406 42.44 -33.88 7.37
N VAL A 407 41.45 -33.23 6.76
CA VAL A 407 40.09 -33.07 7.28
C VAL A 407 39.12 -33.95 6.49
N GLU A 408 38.36 -34.80 7.18
CA GLU A 408 37.33 -35.62 6.54
C GLU A 408 36.12 -34.75 6.16
N ASN A 409 35.59 -34.94 4.94
CA ASN A 409 34.45 -34.19 4.39
C ASN A 409 34.57 -32.65 4.61
N PRO A 410 35.63 -32.01 4.09
CA PRO A 410 36.00 -30.66 4.48
C PRO A 410 35.04 -29.61 3.94
N ILE A 411 34.78 -28.59 4.77
CA ILE A 411 34.07 -27.37 4.41
C ILE A 411 34.86 -26.16 4.92
N LEU A 412 34.93 -25.10 4.11
CA LEU A 412 35.64 -23.88 4.44
C LEU A 412 34.67 -22.69 4.52
N PHE A 413 34.66 -22.02 5.67
CA PHE A 413 33.97 -20.75 5.85
C PHE A 413 34.94 -19.59 5.80
N VAL A 414 34.76 -18.67 4.86
CA VAL A 414 35.66 -17.53 4.65
C VAL A 414 34.95 -16.23 5.02
N SER A 415 35.46 -15.55 6.04
CA SER A 415 35.05 -14.17 6.37
C SER A 415 36.07 -13.12 5.93
N SER A 416 37.35 -13.51 5.81
CA SER A 416 38.43 -12.60 5.42
C SER A 416 38.21 -11.98 4.04
N SER A 417 38.09 -10.65 3.99
CA SER A 417 37.88 -9.91 2.74
C SER A 417 39.02 -10.09 1.73
N SER A 418 40.26 -10.27 2.18
CA SER A 418 41.41 -10.48 1.27
C SER A 418 41.40 -11.84 0.62
N VAL A 419 41.08 -12.89 1.38
CA VAL A 419 40.92 -14.25 0.86
C VAL A 419 39.73 -14.31 -0.08
N LEU A 420 38.60 -13.69 0.29
CA LEU A 420 37.45 -13.55 -0.61
C LEU A 420 37.81 -12.84 -1.92
N ASN A 421 38.57 -11.75 -1.86
CA ASN A 421 39.02 -11.03 -3.05
C ASN A 421 39.98 -11.86 -3.91
N LEU A 422 40.89 -12.61 -3.29
CA LEU A 422 41.81 -13.51 -4.00
C LEU A 422 41.05 -14.63 -4.72
N LEU A 423 40.13 -15.30 -4.01
CA LEU A 423 39.27 -16.32 -4.59
C LEU A 423 38.46 -15.75 -5.76
N ASN A 424 37.79 -14.61 -5.58
CA ASN A 424 37.04 -13.97 -6.67
C ASN A 424 37.91 -13.60 -7.88
N ARG A 425 39.16 -13.15 -7.66
CA ARG A 425 40.13 -12.84 -8.72
C ARG A 425 40.61 -14.08 -9.48
N ALA A 426 40.70 -15.23 -8.81
CA ALA A 426 41.12 -16.48 -9.44
C ALA A 426 40.24 -16.86 -10.63
N THR A 427 38.96 -16.46 -10.65
CA THR A 427 38.06 -16.57 -11.82
C THR A 427 38.68 -16.06 -13.13
N TYR A 428 39.53 -15.04 -13.06
CA TYR A 428 40.15 -14.39 -14.22
C TYR A 428 41.64 -14.72 -14.40
N GLN A 429 42.24 -15.49 -13.50
CA GLN A 429 43.67 -15.78 -13.48
C GLN A 429 43.92 -17.30 -13.54
N LYS A 430 44.20 -17.81 -14.76
CA LYS A 430 44.39 -19.26 -15.02
C LYS A 430 45.49 -19.91 -14.18
N GLU A 431 46.52 -19.15 -13.84
CA GLU A 431 47.64 -19.61 -13.00
C GLU A 431 47.18 -20.00 -11.59
N LEU A 432 46.27 -19.21 -10.99
CA LEU A 432 45.69 -19.49 -9.67
C LEU A 432 44.70 -20.66 -9.71
N LEU A 433 43.96 -20.82 -10.81
CA LEU A 433 43.04 -21.95 -10.98
C LEU A 433 43.78 -23.29 -11.02
N ILE A 434 44.89 -23.34 -11.77
CA ILE A 434 45.69 -24.54 -11.94
C ILE A 434 46.56 -24.81 -10.71
N GLY A 435 47.12 -23.76 -10.10
CA GLY A 435 48.05 -23.89 -8.98
C GLY A 435 47.42 -24.39 -7.68
N PHE A 436 46.10 -24.22 -7.51
CA PHE A 436 45.38 -24.58 -6.29
C PHE A 436 44.14 -25.46 -6.55
N ASP A 437 43.99 -26.02 -7.76
CA ASP A 437 42.80 -26.79 -8.20
C ASP A 437 41.46 -26.14 -7.81
N ILE A 438 41.27 -24.88 -8.22
CA ILE A 438 40.04 -24.13 -7.95
C ILE A 438 39.03 -24.39 -9.06
N SER A 439 37.85 -24.88 -8.70
CA SER A 439 36.72 -25.06 -9.60
C SER A 439 35.51 -24.22 -9.16
N TYR A 440 34.80 -23.67 -10.14
CA TYR A 440 33.54 -22.96 -9.90
C TYR A 440 32.40 -23.87 -10.37
N GLY A 441 31.70 -24.49 -9.42
CA GLY A 441 30.54 -25.32 -9.72
C GLY A 441 29.34 -24.52 -10.24
N ARG A 442 28.38 -25.21 -10.89
CA ARG A 442 27.03 -24.68 -11.19
C ARG A 442 26.08 -24.77 -9.99
N ARG A 443 26.57 -24.77 -8.75
CA ARG A 443 25.70 -24.86 -7.58
C ARG A 443 24.94 -23.54 -7.41
N LYS A 444 23.62 -23.63 -7.22
CA LYS A 444 22.71 -22.46 -7.13
C LYS A 444 22.58 -21.90 -5.70
N GLU A 445 23.34 -22.43 -4.75
CA GLU A 445 23.27 -22.03 -3.35
C GLU A 445 23.80 -20.61 -3.15
N LYS A 446 22.99 -19.74 -2.54
CA LYS A 446 23.43 -18.39 -2.16
C LYS A 446 24.60 -18.49 -1.17
N ASN A 447 25.69 -17.79 -1.47
CA ASN A 447 26.94 -17.69 -0.68
C ASN A 447 27.99 -18.80 -0.89
N TYR A 448 27.75 -19.80 -1.75
CA TYR A 448 28.84 -20.63 -2.28
C TYR A 448 29.77 -19.76 -3.14
N ILE A 449 31.07 -19.97 -3.00
CA ILE A 449 32.10 -19.20 -3.72
C ILE A 449 32.73 -20.07 -4.81
N CYS A 450 33.37 -21.16 -4.40
CA CYS A 450 34.06 -22.11 -5.28
C CYS A 450 34.35 -23.40 -4.51
N THR A 451 34.93 -24.37 -5.20
CA THR A 451 35.48 -25.59 -4.60
C THR A 451 36.99 -25.57 -4.80
N LEU A 452 37.74 -25.82 -3.73
CA LEU A 452 39.21 -25.80 -3.67
C LEU A 452 39.68 -27.19 -3.25
N GLU A 453 40.39 -27.93 -4.12
CA GLU A 453 40.88 -29.30 -3.80
C GLU A 453 39.76 -30.22 -3.23
N GLY A 454 38.56 -30.14 -3.81
CA GLY A 454 37.38 -30.90 -3.35
C GLY A 454 36.68 -30.36 -2.09
N CYS A 455 37.18 -29.29 -1.46
CA CYS A 455 36.56 -28.61 -0.33
C CYS A 455 35.61 -27.50 -0.79
N ASP A 456 34.33 -27.54 -0.37
CA ASP A 456 33.36 -26.50 -0.69
C ASP A 456 33.62 -25.24 0.16
N ILE A 457 33.73 -24.09 -0.52
CA ILE A 457 33.97 -22.80 0.13
C ILE A 457 32.70 -21.96 0.14
N TYR A 458 32.35 -21.48 1.34
CA TYR A 458 31.24 -20.57 1.53
C TYR A 458 31.66 -19.28 2.22
N ARG A 459 30.92 -18.22 1.91
CA ARG A 459 31.10 -16.92 2.57
C ARG A 459 30.47 -16.92 3.96
N ALA A 460 31.24 -16.57 4.98
CA ALA A 460 30.71 -16.21 6.29
C ALA A 460 30.30 -14.72 6.31
N GLN A 461 29.14 -14.39 6.87
CA GLN A 461 28.57 -13.03 6.86
C GLN A 461 29.17 -12.11 7.95
N TYR A 462 30.50 -11.95 7.96
CA TYR A 462 31.16 -10.93 8.78
C TYR A 462 32.08 -10.07 7.92
N LYS A 463 31.91 -8.74 7.99
CA LYS A 463 32.71 -7.80 7.18
C LYS A 463 34.07 -7.44 7.80
N ASP A 464 34.15 -7.48 9.13
CA ASP A 464 35.35 -7.04 9.89
C ASP A 464 36.14 -8.19 10.51
N VAL A 465 35.82 -9.41 10.10
CA VAL A 465 36.49 -10.60 10.60
C VAL A 465 37.50 -11.10 9.58
N LYS A 466 38.69 -11.42 10.07
CA LYS A 466 39.87 -11.82 9.29
C LYS A 466 40.07 -13.33 9.21
N ASP A 467 39.09 -14.09 9.68
CA ASP A 467 39.23 -15.52 9.90
C ASP A 467 38.69 -16.36 8.73
N CYS A 468 39.33 -17.50 8.52
CA CYS A 468 38.81 -18.61 7.73
C CYS A 468 38.74 -19.85 8.61
N PHE A 469 37.66 -20.62 8.50
CA PHE A 469 37.39 -21.79 9.33
C PHE A 469 37.32 -23.02 8.44
N LEU A 470 38.33 -23.88 8.53
CA LEU A 470 38.35 -25.19 7.88
C LEU A 470 37.89 -26.21 8.92
N ILE A 471 36.75 -26.84 8.68
CA ILE A 471 36.19 -27.84 9.58
C ILE A 471 35.69 -29.03 8.76
N SER A 472 35.46 -30.16 9.44
CA SER A 472 34.68 -31.24 8.84
C SER A 472 33.21 -30.84 8.80
N ARG A 473 32.51 -31.13 7.69
CA ARG A 473 31.06 -30.96 7.61
C ARG A 473 30.33 -31.80 8.66
N ASP A 474 30.92 -32.89 9.13
CA ASP A 474 30.33 -33.77 10.14
C ASP A 474 30.37 -33.16 11.56
N VAL A 475 31.12 -32.06 11.76
CA VAL A 475 31.05 -31.23 12.98
C VAL A 475 29.72 -30.47 13.07
N LEU A 476 29.08 -30.16 11.93
CA LEU A 476 27.81 -29.44 11.84
C LEU A 476 26.65 -30.41 12.10
N ASP A 477 26.47 -30.78 13.37
CA ASP A 477 25.56 -31.86 13.74
C ASP A 477 24.09 -31.42 13.73
N THR A 478 23.67 -30.69 14.77
CA THR A 478 22.25 -30.47 15.05
C THR A 478 22.00 -29.05 15.55
N ILE A 479 20.91 -28.44 15.07
CA ILE A 479 20.32 -27.23 15.64
C ILE A 479 19.07 -27.65 16.39
N ALA A 480 19.12 -27.52 17.71
CA ALA A 480 17.99 -27.73 18.59
C ALA A 480 17.15 -26.46 18.66
N VAL A 481 15.86 -26.58 18.35
CA VAL A 481 14.90 -25.46 18.36
C VAL A 481 13.77 -25.79 19.32
N GLN A 482 13.44 -24.84 20.19
CA GLN A 482 12.37 -25.04 21.18
C GLN A 482 10.99 -24.85 20.56
N LYS A 483 10.05 -25.76 20.85
CA LYS A 483 8.64 -25.59 20.51
C LYS A 483 8.01 -24.51 21.39
N THR A 484 7.24 -23.63 20.78
CA THR A 484 6.49 -22.58 21.48
C THR A 484 5.01 -22.94 21.65
N ASN A 485 4.48 -23.76 20.75
CA ASN A 485 3.13 -24.33 20.78
C ASN A 485 3.12 -25.61 19.93
N ASP A 486 1.96 -26.29 19.81
CA ASP A 486 1.84 -27.57 19.11
C ASP A 486 2.29 -27.51 17.63
N ASN A 487 2.28 -26.33 17.01
CA ASN A 487 2.51 -26.15 15.57
C ASN A 487 3.59 -25.09 15.24
N GLY A 488 4.45 -24.70 16.18
CA GLY A 488 5.35 -23.56 15.99
C GLY A 488 6.55 -23.53 16.93
N VAL A 489 7.58 -22.79 16.49
CA VAL A 489 8.86 -22.63 17.19
C VAL A 489 9.26 -21.17 17.40
N VAL A 490 8.47 -20.24 16.85
CA VAL A 490 8.64 -18.80 17.04
C VAL A 490 7.36 -18.24 17.63
N SER A 491 7.43 -17.68 18.83
CA SER A 491 6.34 -16.92 19.44
C SER A 491 6.35 -15.49 18.92
N VAL A 492 5.15 -14.94 18.70
CA VAL A 492 4.98 -13.55 18.28
C VAL A 492 3.97 -12.88 19.18
N GLU A 493 4.34 -11.71 19.69
CA GLU A 493 3.50 -10.85 20.50
C GLU A 493 3.37 -9.49 19.81
N TYR A 494 2.17 -8.90 19.83
CA TYR A 494 1.96 -7.53 19.41
C TYR A 494 1.59 -6.67 20.63
N GLY A 495 2.48 -5.75 21.00
CA GLY A 495 2.30 -4.85 22.14
C GLY A 495 2.05 -3.42 21.68
N LEU A 496 1.01 -2.75 22.19
CA LEU A 496 0.75 -1.35 21.87
C LEU A 496 1.83 -0.43 22.45
N GLU A 497 2.27 0.55 21.66
CA GLU A 497 3.22 1.58 22.07
C GLU A 497 2.47 2.87 22.39
N HIS A 498 2.86 3.54 23.49
CA HIS A 498 2.39 4.88 23.88
C HIS A 498 0.89 5.03 24.19
N LYS A 499 0.47 6.26 24.55
CA LYS A 499 -0.91 6.62 24.89
C LYS A 499 -1.87 6.65 23.70
N ASP A 500 -1.36 6.79 22.48
CA ASP A 500 -2.22 7.06 21.32
C ASP A 500 -2.84 5.79 20.72
N HIS A 501 -2.33 4.59 21.06
CA HIS A 501 -2.89 3.28 20.69
C HIS A 501 -3.10 3.08 19.18
N LEU A 502 -2.33 3.77 18.33
CA LEU A 502 -2.35 3.63 16.86
C LEU A 502 -1.22 2.76 16.32
N PHE A 503 -0.11 2.69 17.06
CA PHE A 503 1.08 1.93 16.71
C PHE A 503 1.47 1.01 17.86
N GLY A 504 2.27 0.01 17.53
CA GLY A 504 2.77 -0.97 18.47
C GLY A 504 4.07 -1.59 18.00
N SER A 505 4.49 -2.62 18.71
CA SER A 505 5.67 -3.41 18.41
C SER A 505 5.30 -4.85 18.15
N ILE A 506 5.96 -5.46 17.17
CA ILE A 506 5.93 -6.93 17.00
C ILE A 506 7.20 -7.47 17.66
N LYS A 507 7.03 -8.28 18.70
CA LYS A 507 8.11 -9.00 19.37
C LYS A 507 8.11 -10.45 18.90
N TYR A 508 9.21 -10.88 18.29
CA TYR A 508 9.49 -12.27 17.94
C TYR A 508 10.38 -12.88 19.01
N THR A 509 10.01 -14.05 19.50
CA THR A 509 10.79 -14.82 20.49
C THR A 509 10.96 -16.26 20.01
N TYR A 510 12.19 -16.75 20.00
CA TYR A 510 12.50 -18.15 19.66
C TYR A 510 13.73 -18.61 20.45
N SER A 511 13.88 -19.92 20.69
CA SER A 511 15.07 -20.48 21.34
C SER A 511 15.78 -21.42 20.38
N MET A 512 17.10 -21.23 20.25
CA MET A 512 17.93 -21.99 19.32
C MET A 512 19.29 -22.29 19.95
N ASP A 513 19.66 -23.56 19.96
CA ASP A 513 20.96 -24.07 20.40
C ASP A 513 21.66 -24.75 19.22
N VAL A 514 22.84 -24.24 18.85
CA VAL A 514 23.65 -24.75 17.73
C VAL A 514 24.69 -25.70 18.32
N ARG A 515 24.51 -27.00 18.07
CA ARG A 515 25.36 -28.05 18.61
C ARG A 515 26.39 -28.46 17.56
N LEU A 516 27.66 -28.33 17.93
CA LEU A 516 28.79 -28.75 17.12
C LEU A 516 29.40 -30.02 17.74
N SER A 517 29.62 -31.05 16.93
CA SER A 517 30.19 -32.31 17.41
C SER A 517 31.67 -32.12 17.77
N ALA A 518 32.06 -32.61 18.94
CA ALA A 518 33.42 -32.53 19.46
C ALA A 518 34.15 -33.88 19.41
N GLU A 519 33.68 -34.86 18.61
CA GLU A 519 34.31 -36.17 18.54
C GLU A 519 35.80 -36.05 18.11
N PRO A 520 36.75 -36.64 18.85
CA PRO A 520 38.19 -36.50 18.60
C PRO A 520 38.67 -36.94 17.20
N GLY A 521 37.88 -37.77 16.51
CA GLY A 521 38.16 -38.18 15.12
C GLY A 521 37.73 -37.13 14.08
N LEU A 522 36.68 -36.35 14.38
CA LEU A 522 36.09 -35.32 13.52
C LEU A 522 36.74 -33.93 13.76
N SER A 523 37.46 -33.77 14.87
CA SER A 523 37.93 -32.48 15.40
C SER A 523 39.20 -31.91 14.75
N ARG A 524 39.55 -32.29 13.52
CA ARG A 524 40.62 -31.58 12.78
C ARG A 524 40.06 -30.26 12.23
N SER A 525 39.70 -29.38 13.15
CA SER A 525 39.22 -28.03 12.89
C SER A 525 40.37 -27.03 12.98
N MET A 526 40.44 -26.12 12.01
CA MET A 526 41.50 -25.13 11.92
C MET A 526 40.93 -23.74 11.69
N ARG A 527 41.51 -22.77 12.40
CA ARG A 527 41.23 -21.35 12.23
C ARG A 527 42.45 -20.65 11.66
N PHE A 528 42.25 -19.93 10.57
CA PHE A 528 43.28 -19.15 9.90
C PHE A 528 42.94 -17.67 10.03
N THR A 529 43.70 -16.92 10.83
CA THR A 529 43.54 -15.46 10.96
C THR A 529 44.46 -14.76 9.98
N VAL A 530 43.90 -13.99 9.05
CA VAL A 530 44.62 -13.37 7.92
C VAL A 530 44.87 -11.89 8.16
N HIS A 531 46.13 -11.51 8.32
CA HIS A 531 46.56 -10.13 8.54
C HIS A 531 47.06 -9.51 7.25
N ASP A 532 46.16 -8.92 6.46
CA ASP A 532 46.59 -8.08 5.35
C ASP A 532 46.99 -6.71 5.89
N ASN A 533 48.28 -6.39 5.70
CA ASN A 533 49.04 -5.25 6.22
C ASN A 533 49.81 -5.51 7.52
N LEU A 534 50.89 -6.28 7.40
CA LEU A 534 52.18 -5.83 7.91
C LEU A 534 53.04 -5.39 6.72
N ARG A 535 52.77 -4.21 6.16
CA ARG A 535 53.82 -3.50 5.43
C ARG A 535 54.84 -3.04 6.47
N SER A 536 56.02 -3.67 6.43
CA SER A 536 57.32 -3.16 6.90
C SER A 536 57.37 -2.59 8.32
N MET A 537 57.91 -3.37 9.25
CA MET A 537 58.93 -2.83 10.17
C MET A 537 60.28 -3.37 9.75
#